data_AF-A0A7Y6XPW4-F1
#
_entry.id   AF-A0A7Y6XPW4-F1
#
_cell.length_a   1.000
_cell.length_b   1.000
_cell.length_c   1.000
_cell.angle_alpha   90.00
_cell.angle_beta   90.00
_cell.angle_gamma   90.00
#
_symmetry.space_group_name_H-M   'P 1'
#
loop_
_entity.id
_entity.type
_entity.pdbx_description
1 polymer ?
#
loop_
_entity_poly.entity_id
_entity_poly.type
_entity_poly.pdbx_seq_one_letter_code
_entity_poly.pdbx_strand_id
1 'polypeptide(L)'
;MTKSGKKSIFIVLLILVIPVVTYGVFQLNSLTVDERELTTIYRRQLESVLFSVNQVAQDKSSEVFKVIQEGSSDSDPRRMIDRLSSYNFFYALYKKEINGWEESMLSANEKFLAEDFVSIANNLAERNQSTVNRLVRYMEESNFQKVQSFDESFDYAGMEIDYQFFISQSNGKTYLNLYFFNAVKFIEQSLVPKFQEMAQGDFIITCTRIEDNFQVYSTSGELVGQIESEPLDLMPRFEVGIAREGGTVEQAVNRRKEQNLIALGLLMVVMIIGVGLVFRNVQREMELAQKKADFVSNVSHEIRTPLALINMFAETLLLGRVKDESKKMEYYEIITKEVNRLTNMLNRILSFSKIEAHKREYHKTALDLSEVVEDVMSTYSYHLDSNGFEHSLKLSP
;
A
#
# COMPACT_ATOMS: atom_id res chain seq x y z
N MET A 1 -14.27 -28.48 -27.18
CA MET A 1 -13.47 -27.22 -27.23
C MET A 1 -12.31 -27.41 -28.19
N THR A 2 -12.29 -26.69 -29.32
CA THR A 2 -11.16 -26.73 -30.25
C THR A 2 -9.94 -26.03 -29.62
N LYS A 3 -8.73 -26.54 -29.90
CA LYS A 3 -7.45 -26.04 -29.38
C LYS A 3 -7.23 -24.53 -29.67
N SER A 4 -7.88 -24.02 -30.73
CA SER A 4 -7.85 -22.61 -31.16
C SER A 4 -8.59 -21.67 -30.19
N GLY A 5 -9.78 -22.04 -29.71
CA GLY A 5 -10.57 -21.18 -28.81
C GLY A 5 -9.89 -20.94 -27.45
N LYS A 6 -9.15 -21.93 -26.92
CA LYS A 6 -8.39 -21.76 -25.67
C LYS A 6 -7.23 -20.77 -25.81
N LYS A 7 -6.57 -20.70 -26.97
CA LYS A 7 -5.47 -19.74 -27.23
C LYS A 7 -6.00 -18.30 -27.29
N SER A 8 -7.12 -18.06 -27.94
CA SER A 8 -7.70 -16.72 -28.03
C SER A 8 -8.16 -16.18 -26.68
N ILE A 9 -8.72 -17.04 -25.82
CA ILE A 9 -9.09 -16.68 -24.44
C ILE A 9 -7.86 -16.25 -23.65
N PHE A 10 -6.78 -17.03 -23.73
CA PHE A 10 -5.56 -16.73 -23.00
C PHE A 10 -4.97 -15.38 -23.41
N ILE A 11 -4.98 -15.06 -24.71
CA ILE A 11 -4.46 -13.78 -25.23
C ILE A 11 -5.29 -12.59 -24.73
N VAL A 12 -6.62 -12.68 -24.80
CA VAL A 12 -7.50 -11.60 -24.32
C VAL A 12 -7.36 -11.38 -22.81
N LEU A 13 -7.26 -12.48 -22.05
CA LEU A 13 -7.03 -12.41 -20.60
C LEU A 13 -5.69 -11.74 -20.29
N LEU A 14 -4.64 -12.07 -21.05
CA LEU A 14 -3.30 -11.52 -20.88
C LEU A 14 -3.27 -10.00 -21.14
N ILE A 15 -3.91 -9.55 -22.23
CA ILE A 15 -4.02 -8.12 -22.59
C ILE A 15 -4.74 -7.33 -21.50
N LEU A 16 -5.69 -7.95 -20.80
CA LEU A 16 -6.46 -7.29 -19.75
C LEU A 16 -5.77 -7.26 -18.38
N VAL A 17 -5.07 -8.34 -18.03
CA VAL A 17 -4.42 -8.48 -16.72
C VAL A 17 -3.11 -7.71 -16.68
N ILE A 18 -2.35 -7.65 -17.78
CA ILE A 18 -1.03 -6.99 -17.80
C ILE A 18 -1.10 -5.51 -17.38
N PRO A 19 -1.97 -4.64 -17.96
CA PRO A 19 -2.02 -3.23 -17.56
C PRO A 19 -2.37 -3.04 -16.08
N VAL A 20 -3.25 -3.89 -15.56
CA VAL A 20 -3.71 -3.86 -14.17
C VAL A 20 -2.57 -4.26 -13.22
N VAL A 21 -1.83 -5.32 -13.55
CA VAL A 21 -0.64 -5.74 -12.80
C VAL A 21 0.47 -4.68 -12.90
N THR A 22 0.74 -4.14 -14.08
CA THR A 22 1.75 -3.09 -14.28
C THR A 22 1.41 -1.83 -13.48
N TYR A 23 0.14 -1.42 -13.46
CA TYR A 23 -0.31 -0.30 -12.64
C TYR A 23 -0.15 -0.60 -11.15
N GLY A 24 -0.48 -1.82 -10.71
CA GLY A 24 -0.26 -2.27 -9.33
C GLY A 24 1.22 -2.19 -8.91
N VAL A 25 2.12 -2.68 -9.75
CA VAL A 25 3.58 -2.60 -9.52
C VAL A 25 4.07 -1.15 -9.49
N PHE A 26 3.58 -0.30 -10.40
CA PHE A 26 3.92 1.11 -10.41
C PHE A 26 3.50 1.83 -9.12
N GLN A 27 2.28 1.60 -8.64
CA GLN A 27 1.76 2.14 -7.38
C GLN A 27 2.60 1.71 -6.17
N LEU A 28 3.00 0.43 -6.13
CA LEU A 28 3.88 -0.07 -5.06
C LEU A 28 5.24 0.62 -5.06
N ASN A 29 5.81 0.86 -6.24
CA ASN A 29 7.08 1.57 -6.37
C ASN A 29 6.97 3.05 -6.02
N SER A 30 5.88 3.74 -6.41
CA SER A 30 5.69 5.16 -6.06
C SER A 30 5.56 5.37 -4.56
N LEU A 31 4.90 4.45 -3.84
CA LEU A 31 4.78 4.50 -2.38
C LEU A 31 6.14 4.40 -1.67
N THR A 32 7.06 3.59 -2.21
CA THR A 32 8.43 3.46 -1.67
C THR A 32 9.23 4.76 -1.87
N VAL A 33 8.92 5.53 -2.91
CA VAL A 33 9.54 6.83 -3.17
C VAL A 33 8.98 7.89 -2.22
N ASP A 34 7.65 7.93 -2.04
CA ASP A 34 6.98 8.84 -1.10
C ASP A 34 7.48 8.64 0.34
N GLU A 35 7.69 7.37 0.75
CA GLU A 35 8.22 7.04 2.08
C GLU A 35 9.65 7.56 2.28
N ARG A 36 10.53 7.38 1.29
CA ARG A 36 11.91 7.89 1.34
C ARG A 36 11.97 9.42 1.36
N GLU A 37 11.11 10.08 0.59
CA GLU A 37 11.00 11.54 0.62
C GLU A 37 10.54 12.02 2.00
N LEU A 38 9.56 11.35 2.61
CA LEU A 38 9.11 11.65 3.96
C LEU A 38 10.21 11.47 5.00
N THR A 39 10.93 10.33 5.02
CA THR A 39 12.09 10.13 5.93
C THR A 39 13.14 11.22 5.75
N THR A 40 13.39 11.65 4.51
CA THR A 40 14.33 12.74 4.23
C THR A 40 13.87 14.08 4.81
N ILE A 41 12.56 14.38 4.73
CA ILE A 41 11.98 15.58 5.34
C ILE A 41 12.11 15.53 6.86
N TYR A 42 11.78 14.40 7.49
CA TYR A 42 11.92 14.25 8.95
C TYR A 42 13.36 14.42 9.40
N ARG A 43 14.32 13.80 8.71
CA ARG A 43 15.74 13.93 9.06
C ARG A 43 16.19 15.38 9.01
N ARG A 44 15.81 16.12 7.96
CA ARG A 44 16.12 17.55 7.84
C ARG A 44 15.49 18.39 8.95
N GLN A 45 14.28 18.05 9.38
CA GLN A 45 13.63 18.74 10.48
C GLN A 45 14.27 18.40 11.83
N LEU A 46 14.64 17.14 12.05
CA LEU A 46 15.37 16.70 13.23
C LEU A 46 16.71 17.42 13.33
N GLU A 47 17.47 17.50 12.24
CA GLU A 47 18.71 18.30 12.16
C GLU A 47 18.45 19.77 12.53
N SER A 48 17.36 20.37 12.06
CA SER A 48 17.00 21.74 12.41
C SER A 48 16.62 21.92 13.89
N VAL A 49 15.91 20.96 14.48
CA VAL A 49 15.56 20.96 15.91
C VAL A 49 16.81 20.80 16.76
N LEU A 50 17.63 19.80 16.47
CA LEU A 50 18.89 19.55 17.15
C LEU A 50 19.80 20.76 17.08
N PHE A 51 19.97 21.36 15.90
CA PHE A 51 20.78 22.57 15.74
C PHE A 51 20.31 23.68 16.68
N SER A 52 19.00 23.97 16.70
CA SER A 52 18.48 25.04 17.55
C SER A 52 18.56 24.72 19.04
N VAL A 53 18.33 23.46 19.43
CA VAL A 53 18.36 23.03 20.84
C VAL A 53 19.80 22.99 21.35
N ASN A 54 20.73 22.45 20.56
CA ASN A 54 22.16 22.47 20.88
C ASN A 54 22.69 23.90 20.98
N GLN A 55 22.23 24.81 20.12
CA GLN A 55 22.58 26.22 20.22
C GLN A 55 22.12 26.84 21.55
N VAL A 56 20.87 26.60 21.98
CA VAL A 56 20.38 27.08 23.28
C VAL A 56 21.17 26.46 24.44
N ALA A 57 21.48 25.17 24.37
CA ALA A 57 22.30 24.50 25.38
C ALA A 57 23.70 25.14 25.50
N GLN A 58 24.33 25.45 24.35
CA GLN A 58 25.63 26.11 24.27
C GLN A 58 25.57 27.55 24.81
N ASP A 59 24.55 28.31 24.45
CA ASP A 59 24.35 29.69 24.92
C ASP A 59 24.18 29.72 26.44
N LYS A 60 23.37 28.81 27.00
CA LYS A 60 23.13 28.74 28.45
C LYS A 60 24.37 28.30 29.23
N SER A 61 25.11 27.32 28.71
CA SER A 61 26.38 26.90 29.31
C SER A 61 27.40 28.04 29.27
N SER A 62 27.46 28.77 28.15
CA SER A 62 28.34 29.95 28.00
C SER A 62 27.98 31.07 28.96
N GLU A 63 26.68 31.31 29.21
CA GLU A 63 26.22 32.28 30.22
C GLU A 63 26.77 31.91 31.61
N VAL A 64 26.63 30.64 32.01
CA VAL A 64 27.17 30.12 33.28
C VAL A 64 28.69 30.28 33.34
N PHE A 65 29.42 29.93 32.28
CA PHE A 65 30.88 30.05 32.29
C PHE A 65 31.36 31.49 32.34
N LYS A 66 30.62 32.42 31.73
CA LYS A 66 30.89 33.86 31.84
C LYS A 66 30.75 34.33 33.29
N VAL A 67 29.73 33.86 34.02
CA VAL A 67 29.61 34.13 35.48
C VAL A 67 30.85 33.64 36.23
N ILE A 68 31.35 32.45 35.89
CA ILE A 68 32.52 31.84 36.54
C ILE A 68 33.80 32.63 36.24
N GLN A 69 33.97 33.09 35.00
CA GLN A 69 35.13 33.86 34.58
C GLN A 69 35.15 35.25 35.22
N GLU A 70 34.01 35.96 35.23
CA GLU A 70 33.85 37.26 35.89
C GLU A 70 34.08 37.13 37.41
N GLY A 71 33.45 36.13 38.04
CA GLY A 71 33.56 35.88 39.48
C GLY A 71 34.95 35.45 39.93
N SER A 72 35.74 34.84 39.04
CA SER A 72 37.15 34.51 39.30
C SER A 72 38.06 35.73 39.46
N SER A 73 37.61 36.90 38.98
CA SER A 73 38.35 38.16 39.08
C SER A 73 37.82 39.06 40.20
N ASP A 74 36.68 38.72 40.82
CA ASP A 74 36.10 39.44 41.95
C ASP A 74 36.69 38.91 43.27
N SER A 75 36.77 39.78 44.27
CA SER A 75 37.40 39.48 45.57
C SER A 75 36.50 38.67 46.53
N ASP A 76 35.19 38.54 46.21
CA ASP A 76 34.21 37.84 47.03
C ASP A 76 33.57 36.65 46.30
N PRO A 77 34.01 35.41 46.59
CA PRO A 77 33.44 34.18 46.03
C PRO A 77 31.93 33.99 46.30
N ARG A 78 31.36 34.65 47.32
CA ARG A 78 29.93 34.51 47.67
C ARG A 78 29.03 35.07 46.59
N ARG A 79 29.40 36.20 45.97
CA ARG A 79 28.63 36.81 44.87
C ARG A 79 28.52 35.91 43.66
N MET A 80 29.59 35.16 43.37
CA MET A 80 29.60 34.19 42.28
C MET A 80 28.67 33.01 42.61
N ILE A 81 28.73 32.48 43.83
CA ILE A 81 27.82 31.42 44.28
C ILE A 81 26.37 31.90 44.21
N ASP A 82 26.04 33.11 44.65
CA ASP A 82 24.68 33.65 44.60
C ASP A 82 24.15 33.73 43.15
N ARG A 83 24.98 34.19 42.20
CA ARG A 83 24.64 34.20 40.76
C ARG A 83 24.47 32.79 40.20
N LEU A 84 25.37 31.86 40.52
CA LEU A 84 25.28 30.48 40.03
C LEU A 84 24.09 29.72 40.62
N SER A 85 23.73 30.02 41.87
CA SER A 85 22.60 29.41 42.57
C SER A 85 21.24 29.89 42.03
N SER A 86 21.22 30.97 41.24
CA SER A 86 20.01 31.37 40.50
C SER A 86 19.63 30.35 39.41
N TYR A 87 20.58 29.53 38.95
CA TYR A 87 20.32 28.41 38.04
C TYR A 87 19.97 27.17 38.85
N ASN A 88 18.72 26.72 38.83
CA ASN A 88 18.27 25.60 39.67
C ASN A 88 18.88 24.24 39.29
N PHE A 89 19.54 24.16 38.14
CA PHE A 89 20.29 22.99 37.70
C PHE A 89 21.73 22.99 38.24
N PHE A 90 22.25 24.10 38.77
CA PHE A 90 23.60 24.15 39.33
C PHE A 90 23.70 23.37 40.64
N TYR A 91 24.71 22.52 40.75
CA TYR A 91 25.06 21.88 42.02
C TYR A 91 26.37 22.38 42.58
N ALA A 92 27.42 22.37 41.76
CA ALA A 92 28.76 22.55 42.28
C ALA A 92 29.73 22.97 41.19
N LEU A 93 30.76 23.70 41.56
CA LEU A 93 31.87 24.07 40.70
C LEU A 93 33.18 23.75 41.41
N TYR A 94 33.93 22.80 40.85
CA TYR A 94 35.29 22.52 41.28
C TYR A 94 36.26 23.21 40.33
N LYS A 95 37.26 23.90 40.90
CA LYS A 95 38.26 24.66 40.16
C LYS A 95 39.65 24.28 40.64
N LYS A 96 40.52 23.88 39.71
CA LYS A 96 41.90 23.45 39.99
C LYS A 96 42.89 24.15 39.06
N GLU A 97 43.94 24.73 39.62
CA GLU A 97 45.06 25.29 38.86
C GLU A 97 45.87 24.14 38.23
N ILE A 98 46.11 24.21 36.93
CA ILE A 98 46.71 23.08 36.18
C ILE A 98 48.18 22.88 36.51
N ASN A 99 48.90 23.98 36.77
CA ASN A 99 50.34 24.00 37.05
C ASN A 99 50.66 24.52 38.46
N GLY A 100 49.69 24.49 39.36
CA GLY A 100 49.84 25.02 40.71
C GLY A 100 49.08 24.20 41.74
N TRP A 101 48.89 24.80 42.91
CA TRP A 101 48.31 24.13 44.08
C TRP A 101 46.96 24.73 44.47
N GLU A 102 46.48 25.74 43.74
CA GLU A 102 45.18 26.34 44.02
C GLU A 102 44.07 25.41 43.58
N GLU A 103 43.32 24.89 44.55
CA GLU A 103 42.03 24.27 44.32
C GLU A 103 40.95 24.93 45.17
N SER A 104 39.75 24.99 44.61
CA SER A 104 38.59 25.55 45.30
C SER A 104 37.33 24.83 44.85
N MET A 105 36.40 24.73 45.79
CA MET A 105 35.10 24.12 45.59
C MET A 105 34.03 25.15 45.95
N LEU A 106 33.04 25.30 45.08
CA LEU A 106 31.97 26.29 45.22
C LEU A 106 30.64 25.58 45.06
N SER A 107 29.80 25.66 46.08
CA SER A 107 28.43 25.15 46.04
C SER A 107 27.58 25.91 47.06
N ALA A 108 26.29 26.07 46.76
CA ALA A 108 25.31 26.56 47.74
C ALA A 108 24.77 25.47 48.66
N ASN A 109 25.15 24.20 48.43
CA ASN A 109 24.70 23.07 49.22
C ASN A 109 25.91 22.42 49.91
N GLU A 110 25.88 22.43 51.25
CA GLU A 110 26.97 21.95 52.12
C GLU A 110 27.37 20.50 51.83
N LYS A 111 26.46 19.66 51.31
CA LYS A 111 26.77 18.28 50.93
C LYS A 111 27.88 18.18 49.89
N PHE A 112 27.99 19.17 48.99
CA PHE A 112 29.02 19.18 47.93
C PHE A 112 30.34 19.81 48.38
N LEU A 113 30.41 20.36 49.60
CA LEU A 113 31.63 20.92 50.17
C LEU A 113 32.42 19.89 50.98
N ALA A 114 31.96 18.64 51.04
CA ALA A 114 32.62 17.56 51.76
C ALA A 114 33.84 17.00 50.99
N GLU A 115 34.84 16.49 51.74
CA GLU A 115 36.13 16.01 51.19
C GLU A 115 35.98 14.82 50.23
N ASP A 116 34.93 14.01 50.42
CA ASP A 116 34.57 12.92 49.54
C ASP A 116 34.23 13.42 48.12
N PHE A 117 33.51 14.53 48.00
CA PHE A 117 33.16 15.11 46.70
C PHE A 117 34.38 15.73 45.99
N VAL A 118 35.28 16.38 46.74
CA VAL A 118 36.55 16.89 46.17
C VAL A 118 37.41 15.74 45.62
N SER A 119 37.41 14.60 46.30
CA SER A 119 38.10 13.38 45.82
C SER A 119 37.48 12.85 44.52
N ILE A 120 36.15 12.89 44.38
CA ILE A 120 35.45 12.54 43.12
C ILE A 120 35.88 13.48 41.98
N ALA A 121 35.86 14.79 42.21
CA ALA A 121 36.24 15.76 41.18
C ALA A 121 37.70 15.58 40.71
N ASN A 122 38.63 15.33 41.64
CA ASN A 122 40.02 15.01 41.32
C ASN A 122 40.15 13.71 40.51
N ASN A 123 39.44 12.65 40.90
CA ASN A 123 39.45 11.38 40.16
C ASN A 123 38.92 11.55 38.72
N LEU A 124 37.83 12.31 38.54
CA LEU A 124 37.28 12.61 37.22
C LEU A 124 38.26 13.37 36.33
N ALA A 125 38.98 14.35 36.89
CA ALA A 125 40.01 15.09 36.17
C ALA A 125 41.18 14.19 35.75
N GLU A 126 41.68 13.35 36.66
CA GLU A 126 42.79 12.41 36.40
C GLU A 126 42.41 11.35 35.36
N ARG A 127 41.21 10.77 35.45
CA ARG A 127 40.68 9.80 34.48
C ARG A 127 40.61 10.37 33.06
N ASN A 128 40.37 11.68 32.95
CA ASN A 128 40.17 12.39 31.69
C ASN A 128 41.33 13.33 31.31
N GLN A 129 42.56 13.04 31.78
CA GLN A 129 43.73 13.90 31.57
C GLN A 129 43.99 14.25 30.09
N SER A 130 43.76 13.31 29.16
CA SER A 130 43.93 13.54 27.72
C SER A 130 42.99 14.63 27.19
N THR A 131 41.74 14.62 27.66
CA THR A 131 40.73 15.65 27.37
C THR A 131 41.13 16.98 27.97
N VAL A 132 41.55 17.00 29.23
CA VAL A 132 42.02 18.23 29.90
C VAL A 132 43.16 18.88 29.11
N ASN A 133 44.19 18.11 28.76
CA ASN A 133 45.33 18.61 27.98
C ASN A 133 44.89 19.18 26.62
N ARG A 134 43.89 18.58 25.98
CA ARG A 134 43.32 19.07 24.72
C ARG A 134 42.59 20.40 24.91
N LEU A 135 41.80 20.54 25.98
CA LEU A 135 41.09 21.78 26.29
C LEU A 135 42.05 22.92 26.64
N VAL A 136 43.14 22.62 27.34
CA VAL A 136 44.22 23.58 27.63
C VAL A 136 44.83 24.10 26.33
N ARG A 137 45.16 23.20 25.41
CA ARG A 137 45.72 23.58 24.10
C ARG A 137 44.78 24.51 23.33
N TYR A 138 43.47 24.22 23.30
CA TYR A 138 42.50 25.10 22.65
C TYR A 138 42.45 26.50 23.26
N MET A 139 42.56 26.58 24.58
CA MET A 139 42.62 27.87 25.28
C MET A 139 43.92 28.62 24.99
N GLU A 140 45.08 27.95 25.09
CA GLU A 140 46.39 28.60 24.94
C GLU A 140 46.70 29.00 23.49
N GLU A 141 46.32 28.19 22.50
CA GLU A 141 46.65 28.44 21.09
C GLU A 141 45.64 29.32 20.36
N SER A 142 44.35 29.25 20.73
CA SER A 142 43.25 29.90 19.99
C SER A 142 42.41 30.86 20.84
N ASN A 143 42.69 30.99 22.14
CA ASN A 143 41.83 31.69 23.10
C ASN A 143 40.35 31.26 23.00
N PHE A 144 40.13 30.00 22.63
CA PHE A 144 38.81 29.44 22.37
C PHE A 144 38.41 28.56 23.54
N GLN A 145 37.35 28.97 24.24
CA GLN A 145 36.82 28.22 25.36
C GLN A 145 35.92 27.08 24.86
N LYS A 146 36.52 25.89 24.74
CA LYS A 146 35.77 24.67 24.44
C LYS A 146 35.24 24.03 25.72
N VAL A 147 34.02 23.52 25.62
CA VAL A 147 33.34 22.75 26.66
C VAL A 147 33.39 21.28 26.26
N GLN A 148 33.66 20.41 27.22
CA GLN A 148 33.55 18.98 27.03
C GLN A 148 32.51 18.39 27.97
N SER A 149 31.56 17.68 27.37
CA SER A 149 30.58 16.85 28.06
C SER A 149 30.94 15.37 27.95
N PHE A 150 30.36 14.56 28.82
CA PHE A 150 30.63 13.14 28.93
C PHE A 150 29.32 12.35 28.93
N ASP A 151 29.39 11.11 28.45
CA ASP A 151 28.29 10.15 28.45
C ASP A 151 28.24 9.35 29.76
N GLU A 152 28.47 10.04 30.88
CA GLU A 152 28.57 9.44 32.21
C GLU A 152 27.93 10.39 33.23
N SER A 153 27.17 9.82 34.17
CA SER A 153 26.72 10.51 35.37
C SER A 153 27.05 9.67 36.59
N PHE A 154 26.85 10.25 37.76
CA PHE A 154 26.93 9.52 39.02
C PHE A 154 25.88 10.00 39.99
N ASP A 155 25.41 9.10 40.86
CA ASP A 155 24.58 9.48 41.99
C ASP A 155 25.47 9.95 43.15
N TYR A 156 25.10 11.08 43.75
CA TYR A 156 25.68 11.54 45.00
C TYR A 156 24.57 12.06 45.91
N ALA A 157 24.44 11.44 47.08
CA ALA A 157 23.41 11.77 48.07
C ALA A 157 21.97 11.76 47.50
N GLY A 158 21.68 10.82 46.58
CA GLY A 158 20.37 10.67 45.93
C GLY A 158 20.08 11.69 44.83
N MET A 159 21.12 12.37 44.33
CA MET A 159 21.06 13.30 43.21
C MET A 159 21.89 12.75 42.07
N GLU A 160 21.30 12.65 40.88
CA GLU A 160 22.01 12.34 39.65
C GLU A 160 22.73 13.59 39.14
N ILE A 161 24.03 13.43 38.86
CA ILE A 161 24.92 14.54 38.56
C ILE A 161 25.63 14.30 37.23
N ASP A 162 25.44 15.25 36.33
CA ASP A 162 26.20 15.37 35.09
C ASP A 162 27.28 16.44 35.27
N TYR A 163 28.34 16.33 34.48
CA TYR A 163 29.47 17.23 34.61
C TYR A 163 30.07 17.65 33.27
N GLN A 164 30.59 18.88 33.24
CA GLN A 164 31.23 19.47 32.08
C GLN A 164 32.60 20.02 32.45
N PHE A 165 33.56 19.84 31.54
CA PHE A 165 34.91 20.36 31.69
C PHE A 165 35.08 21.59 30.80
N PHE A 166 35.65 22.64 31.36
CA PHE A 166 36.10 23.78 30.57
C PHE A 166 37.32 24.42 31.23
N ILE A 167 38.11 25.13 30.42
CA ILE A 167 39.27 25.87 30.89
C ILE A 167 38.90 27.33 31.04
N SER A 168 39.43 27.99 32.06
CA SER A 168 39.36 29.44 32.22
C SER A 168 40.74 30.00 32.56
N GLN A 169 41.02 31.21 32.11
CA GLN A 169 42.21 31.95 32.53
C GLN A 169 41.81 33.15 33.38
N SER A 170 42.50 33.35 34.51
CA SER A 170 42.32 34.50 35.38
C SER A 170 43.65 34.86 36.04
N ASN A 171 43.98 36.15 36.10
CA ASN A 171 45.21 36.67 36.71
C ASN A 171 46.51 35.98 36.20
N GLY A 172 46.55 35.58 34.93
CA GLY A 172 47.71 34.91 34.32
C GLY A 172 47.85 33.42 34.67
N LYS A 173 46.88 32.84 35.38
CA LYS A 173 46.82 31.42 35.74
C LYS A 173 45.74 30.69 34.93
N THR A 174 46.00 29.42 34.60
CA THR A 174 45.08 28.54 33.88
C THR A 174 44.43 27.57 34.84
N TYR A 175 43.10 27.54 34.83
CA TYR A 175 42.30 26.69 35.71
C TYR A 175 41.45 25.72 34.90
N LEU A 176 41.44 24.46 35.35
CA LEU A 176 40.44 23.47 34.99
C LEU A 176 39.20 23.68 35.86
N ASN A 177 38.04 23.82 35.22
CA ASN A 177 36.76 23.93 35.89
C ASN A 177 35.91 22.70 35.57
N LEU A 178 35.40 22.08 36.63
CA LEU A 178 34.42 21.00 36.58
C LEU A 178 33.09 21.56 37.05
N TYR A 179 32.17 21.72 36.11
CA TYR A 179 30.83 22.21 36.37
C TYR A 179 29.90 21.02 36.58
N PHE A 180 29.34 20.88 37.78
CA PHE A 180 28.41 19.83 38.16
C PHE A 180 26.98 20.37 38.18
N PHE A 181 26.08 19.70 37.47
CA PHE A 181 24.71 20.13 37.29
C PHE A 181 23.75 18.95 37.15
N ASN A 182 22.46 19.25 37.27
CA ASN A 182 21.38 18.32 37.00
C ASN A 182 20.94 18.48 35.53
N ALA A 183 21.25 17.51 34.67
CA ALA A 183 20.89 17.60 33.26
C ALA A 183 19.37 17.63 33.02
N VAL A 184 18.59 16.86 33.80
CA VAL A 184 17.12 16.87 33.69
C VAL A 184 16.55 18.27 33.94
N LYS A 185 16.95 18.92 35.04
CA LYS A 185 16.53 20.30 35.34
C LYS A 185 17.06 21.31 34.32
N PHE A 186 18.26 21.08 33.78
CA PHE A 186 18.80 21.93 32.71
C PHE A 186 17.92 21.85 31.47
N ILE A 187 17.54 20.64 31.05
CA ILE A 187 16.64 20.39 29.92
C ILE A 187 15.28 21.06 30.19
N GLU A 188 14.69 20.81 31.36
CA GLU A 188 13.38 21.36 31.76
C GLU A 188 13.33 22.89 31.75
N GLN A 189 14.41 23.56 32.19
CA GLN A 189 14.42 25.02 32.32
C GLN A 189 14.93 25.73 31.07
N SER A 190 15.86 25.11 30.34
CA SER A 190 16.57 25.77 29.24
C SER A 190 16.09 25.30 27.88
N LEU A 191 15.79 24.01 27.72
CA LEU A 191 15.48 23.41 26.42
C LEU A 191 13.98 23.22 26.18
N VAL A 192 13.19 22.93 27.22
CA VAL A 192 11.73 22.78 27.09
C VAL A 192 11.03 24.00 26.47
N PRO A 193 11.36 25.26 26.83
CA PRO A 193 10.76 26.41 26.15
C PRO A 193 11.04 26.41 24.64
N LYS A 194 12.23 25.96 24.23
CA LYS A 194 12.59 25.81 22.82
C LYS A 194 11.83 24.65 22.16
N PHE A 195 11.71 23.51 22.84
CA PHE A 195 10.89 22.39 22.35
C PHE A 195 9.43 22.82 22.12
N GLN A 196 8.85 23.61 23.03
CA GLN A 196 7.49 24.15 22.88
C GLN A 196 7.35 25.12 21.71
N GLU A 197 8.33 26.00 21.51
CA GLU A 197 8.36 26.93 20.37
C GLU A 197 8.43 26.18 19.03
N MET A 198 9.27 25.14 18.96
CA MET A 198 9.47 24.37 17.73
C MET A 198 8.34 23.37 17.45
N ALA A 199 7.60 22.96 18.47
CA ALA A 199 6.48 22.03 18.33
C ALA A 199 5.15 22.70 17.92
N GLN A 200 5.14 23.98 17.51
CA GLN A 200 3.94 24.70 17.03
C GLN A 200 3.40 24.19 15.66
N GLY A 201 3.65 22.93 15.28
CA GLY A 201 3.24 22.30 14.02
C GLY A 201 2.87 20.81 14.17
N ASP A 202 2.82 20.06 13.06
CA ASP A 202 2.34 18.66 12.99
C ASP A 202 3.28 17.59 13.64
N PHE A 203 4.24 18.00 14.48
CA PHE A 203 5.30 17.15 15.01
C PHE A 203 5.34 17.11 16.53
N ILE A 204 5.62 15.93 17.07
CA ILE A 204 5.85 15.66 18.48
C ILE A 204 7.36 15.68 18.69
N ILE A 205 7.82 16.55 19.60
CA ILE A 205 9.21 16.57 20.02
C ILE A 205 9.30 15.82 21.34
N THR A 206 10.29 14.95 21.45
CA THR A 206 10.58 14.15 22.65
C THR A 206 12.01 14.42 23.10
N CYS A 207 12.23 14.33 24.40
CA CYS A 207 13.56 14.24 24.97
C CYS A 207 13.58 13.08 25.96
N THR A 208 14.45 12.11 25.69
CA THR A 208 14.55 10.83 26.43
C THR A 208 15.98 10.60 26.88
N ARG A 209 16.13 9.98 28.04
CA ARG A 209 17.42 9.46 28.49
C ARG A 209 17.67 8.09 27.86
N ILE A 210 18.82 7.91 27.24
CA ILE A 210 19.15 6.73 26.42
C ILE A 210 19.23 5.45 27.28
N GLU A 211 19.73 5.57 28.51
CA GLU A 211 20.02 4.43 29.40
C GLU A 211 18.77 3.63 29.81
N ASP A 212 17.68 4.33 30.14
CA ASP A 212 16.46 3.75 30.71
C ASP A 212 15.19 4.16 29.97
N ASN A 213 15.32 4.87 28.85
CA ASN A 213 14.21 5.47 28.10
C ASN A 213 13.33 6.39 28.97
N PHE A 214 13.90 7.00 30.03
CA PHE A 214 13.17 7.94 30.85
C PHE A 214 12.82 9.18 30.03
N GLN A 215 11.52 9.43 29.88
CA GLN A 215 11.02 10.57 29.12
C GLN A 215 11.07 11.84 29.97
N VAL A 216 12.01 12.73 29.65
CA VAL A 216 12.16 14.04 30.29
C VAL A 216 11.08 15.01 29.76
N TYR A 217 10.80 14.95 28.46
CA TYR A 217 9.81 15.82 27.84
C TYR A 217 9.13 15.15 26.64
N SER A 218 7.84 15.44 26.43
CA SER A 218 7.14 15.20 25.17
C SER A 218 6.06 16.25 24.96
N THR A 219 5.90 16.74 23.73
CA THR A 219 4.81 17.66 23.39
C THR A 219 3.43 16.97 23.43
N SER A 220 3.35 15.64 23.29
CA SER A 220 2.09 14.88 23.38
C SER A 220 2.21 13.63 24.25
N GLY A 221 1.12 13.23 24.91
CA GLY A 221 1.10 12.12 25.86
C GLY A 221 1.11 10.72 25.22
N GLU A 222 0.74 10.59 23.96
CA GLU A 222 0.73 9.30 23.23
C GLU A 222 1.72 9.34 22.07
N LEU A 223 2.88 8.70 22.26
CA LEU A 223 3.82 8.42 21.20
C LEU A 223 3.30 7.26 20.35
N VAL A 224 2.80 7.56 19.16
CA VAL A 224 2.39 6.56 18.18
C VAL A 224 3.33 6.61 16.99
N GLY A 225 4.38 5.78 17.02
CA GLY A 225 5.23 5.52 15.85
C GLY A 225 6.72 5.38 16.12
N GLN A 226 7.50 5.26 15.05
CA GLN A 226 8.96 5.23 15.08
C GLN A 226 9.49 6.65 15.30
N ILE A 227 10.27 6.83 16.36
CA ILE A 227 10.92 8.10 16.71
C ILE A 227 12.28 8.12 16.01
N GLU A 228 12.54 9.16 15.24
CA GLU A 228 13.90 9.47 14.78
C GLU A 228 14.55 10.35 15.85
N SER A 229 15.64 9.89 16.45
CA SER A 229 16.33 10.57 17.56
C SER A 229 17.84 10.65 17.37
N GLU A 230 18.45 11.68 17.94
CA GLU A 230 19.90 11.85 18.00
C GLU A 230 20.29 12.46 19.38
N PRO A 231 21.50 12.16 19.89
CA PRO A 231 21.98 12.68 21.16
C PRO A 231 22.25 14.19 21.14
N LEU A 232 22.09 14.85 22.29
CA LEU A 232 22.46 16.25 22.50
C LEU A 232 23.98 16.42 22.61
N ASP A 233 24.52 17.49 22.02
CA ASP A 233 25.99 17.73 21.99
C ASP A 233 26.58 17.89 23.39
N LEU A 234 25.88 18.63 24.26
CA LEU A 234 26.36 18.95 25.61
C LEU A 234 25.86 18.00 26.69
N MET A 235 24.97 17.06 26.33
CA MET A 235 24.33 16.11 27.23
C MET A 235 24.08 14.79 26.48
N PRO A 236 25.16 14.06 26.09
CA PRO A 236 25.05 12.93 25.16
C PRO A 236 24.20 11.76 25.68
N ARG A 237 23.97 11.68 27.00
CA ARG A 237 23.04 10.72 27.63
C ARG A 237 21.57 10.95 27.28
N PHE A 238 21.24 12.13 26.75
CA PHE A 238 19.90 12.53 26.39
C PHE A 238 19.82 12.71 24.88
N GLU A 239 18.79 12.12 24.29
CA GLU A 239 18.49 12.27 22.89
C GLU A 239 17.24 13.12 22.71
N VAL A 240 17.20 13.86 21.59
CA VAL A 240 16.01 14.56 21.14
C VAL A 240 15.47 13.81 19.95
N GLY A 241 14.21 13.41 20.05
CA GLY A 241 13.49 12.70 19.01
C GLY A 241 12.36 13.52 18.41
N ILE A 242 12.08 13.31 17.13
CA ILE A 242 10.88 13.81 16.46
C ILE A 242 10.00 12.63 16.05
N ALA A 243 8.71 12.76 16.34
CA ALA A 243 7.65 11.89 15.85
C ALA A 243 6.54 12.72 15.21
N ARG A 244 5.62 12.07 14.48
CA ARG A 244 4.46 12.73 13.86
C ARG A 244 3.19 12.50 14.67
N GLU A 245 2.33 13.52 14.74
CA GLU A 245 0.96 13.37 15.22
C GLU A 245 0.14 12.52 14.22
N GLY A 246 -0.28 11.31 14.63
CA GLY A 246 -1.16 10.45 13.83
C GLY A 246 -0.59 9.14 13.28
N GLY A 247 0.52 8.63 13.79
CA GLY A 247 1.04 7.28 13.47
C GLY A 247 2.11 7.22 12.37
N THR A 248 2.68 6.03 12.15
CA THR A 248 3.76 5.85 11.17
C THR A 248 3.25 6.05 9.74
N VAL A 249 4.06 6.69 8.90
CA VAL A 249 3.84 6.78 7.44
C VAL A 249 3.53 5.40 6.87
N GLU A 250 4.23 4.38 7.37
CA GLU A 250 4.04 2.98 7.04
C GLU A 250 2.61 2.48 7.27
N GLN A 251 1.92 2.87 8.34
CA GLN A 251 0.53 2.46 8.60
C GLN A 251 -0.47 3.12 7.65
N ALA A 252 -0.33 4.43 7.42
CA ALA A 252 -1.19 5.14 6.47
C ALA A 252 -0.98 4.65 5.03
N VAL A 253 0.27 4.34 4.67
CA VAL A 253 0.67 3.75 3.39
C VAL A 253 0.16 2.32 3.26
N ASN A 254 0.32 1.47 4.28
CA ASN A 254 -0.14 0.09 4.24
C ASN A 254 -1.66 -0.01 4.12
N ARG A 255 -2.41 0.86 4.79
CA ARG A 255 -3.87 0.88 4.66
C ARG A 255 -4.33 1.31 3.27
N ARG A 256 -3.66 2.29 2.66
CA ARG A 256 -3.90 2.69 1.26
C ARG A 256 -3.52 1.57 0.28
N LYS A 257 -2.41 0.87 0.54
CA LYS A 257 -1.96 -0.29 -0.24
C LYS A 257 -2.97 -1.42 -0.20
N GLU A 258 -3.48 -1.76 0.98
CA GLU A 258 -4.50 -2.81 1.15
C GLU A 258 -5.78 -2.45 0.41
N GLN A 259 -6.27 -1.21 0.57
CA GLN A 259 -7.45 -0.72 -0.14
C GLN A 259 -7.28 -0.72 -1.67
N ASN A 260 -6.13 -0.26 -2.17
CA ASN A 260 -5.84 -0.25 -3.60
C ASN A 260 -5.72 -1.68 -4.16
N LEU A 261 -5.07 -2.59 -3.44
CA LEU A 261 -4.96 -3.99 -3.85
C LEU A 261 -6.33 -4.68 -3.87
N ILE A 262 -7.18 -4.43 -2.88
CA ILE A 262 -8.56 -4.93 -2.84
C ILE A 262 -9.36 -4.40 -4.03
N ALA A 263 -9.30 -3.09 -4.30
CA ALA A 263 -10.02 -2.47 -5.42
C ALA A 263 -9.56 -3.05 -6.78
N LEU A 264 -8.25 -3.26 -6.93
CA LEU A 264 -7.63 -3.79 -8.13
C LEU A 264 -7.96 -5.30 -8.32
N GLY A 265 -8.00 -6.06 -7.22
CA GLY A 265 -8.52 -7.42 -7.19
C GLY A 265 -10.00 -7.51 -7.58
N LEU A 266 -10.86 -6.64 -7.04
CA LEU A 266 -12.27 -6.54 -7.42
C LEU A 266 -12.44 -6.23 -8.90
N LEU A 267 -11.67 -5.29 -9.43
CA LEU A 267 -11.67 -4.94 -10.85
C LEU A 267 -11.29 -6.15 -11.72
N MET A 268 -10.26 -6.92 -11.33
CA MET A 268 -9.89 -8.16 -12.03
C MET A 268 -11.03 -9.19 -12.06
N VAL A 269 -11.73 -9.39 -10.94
CA VAL A 269 -12.86 -10.32 -10.87
C VAL A 269 -13.97 -9.90 -11.83
N VAL A 270 -14.34 -8.62 -11.84
CA VAL A 270 -15.35 -8.07 -12.76
C VAL A 270 -14.94 -8.29 -14.22
N MET A 271 -13.67 -8.04 -14.57
CA MET A 271 -13.18 -8.25 -15.93
C MET A 271 -13.20 -9.71 -16.35
N ILE A 272 -12.82 -10.64 -15.47
CA ILE A 272 -12.87 -12.09 -15.75
C ILE A 272 -14.31 -12.55 -16.02
N ILE A 273 -15.26 -12.10 -15.21
CA ILE A 273 -16.68 -12.40 -15.40
C ILE A 273 -17.17 -11.83 -16.74
N GLY A 274 -16.81 -10.57 -17.05
CA GLY A 274 -17.17 -9.92 -18.31
C GLY A 274 -16.68 -10.68 -19.53
N VAL A 275 -15.40 -11.07 -19.55
CA VAL A 275 -14.82 -11.89 -20.63
C VAL A 275 -15.53 -13.24 -20.75
N GLY A 276 -15.85 -13.90 -19.63
CA GLY A 276 -16.60 -15.15 -19.62
C GLY A 276 -18.00 -15.03 -20.25
N LEU A 277 -18.72 -13.96 -19.95
CA LEU A 277 -20.04 -13.67 -20.52
C LEU A 277 -19.99 -13.42 -22.03
N VAL A 278 -19.07 -12.57 -22.48
CA VAL A 278 -18.86 -12.27 -23.91
C VAL A 278 -18.55 -13.56 -24.66
N PHE A 279 -17.65 -14.38 -24.13
CA PHE A 279 -17.27 -15.63 -24.77
C PHE A 279 -18.44 -16.61 -24.87
N ARG A 280 -19.25 -16.73 -23.81
CA ARG A 280 -20.46 -17.57 -23.84
C ARG A 280 -21.45 -17.10 -24.92
N ASN A 281 -21.59 -15.80 -25.09
CA ASN A 281 -22.45 -15.24 -26.13
C ASN A 281 -21.93 -15.56 -27.54
N VAL A 282 -20.62 -15.35 -27.78
CA VAL A 282 -19.99 -15.69 -29.06
C VAL A 282 -20.10 -17.19 -29.37
N GLN A 283 -19.90 -18.07 -28.39
CA GLN A 283 -20.09 -19.51 -28.61
C GLN A 283 -21.50 -19.87 -29.04
N ARG A 284 -22.52 -19.31 -28.37
CA ARG A 284 -23.92 -19.54 -28.76
C ARG A 284 -24.22 -19.06 -30.17
N GLU A 285 -23.66 -17.91 -30.54
CA GLU A 285 -23.82 -17.35 -31.88
C GLU A 285 -23.14 -18.23 -32.95
N MET A 286 -21.93 -18.73 -32.66
CA MET A 286 -21.24 -19.68 -33.54
C MET A 286 -21.99 -21.01 -33.68
N GLU A 287 -22.54 -21.56 -32.59
CA GLU A 287 -23.36 -22.77 -32.64
C GLU A 287 -24.63 -22.58 -33.47
N LEU A 288 -25.28 -21.41 -33.35
CA LEU A 288 -26.44 -21.05 -34.15
C LEU A 288 -26.07 -20.91 -35.63
N ALA A 289 -24.95 -20.23 -35.93
CA ALA A 289 -24.43 -20.09 -37.28
C ALA A 289 -24.11 -21.45 -37.91
N GLN A 290 -23.50 -22.37 -37.14
CA GLN A 290 -23.22 -23.73 -37.60
C GLN A 290 -24.52 -24.49 -37.90
N LYS A 291 -25.52 -24.45 -37.01
CA LYS A 291 -26.82 -25.08 -37.26
C LYS A 291 -27.51 -24.53 -38.50
N LYS A 292 -27.41 -23.21 -38.75
CA LYS A 292 -27.92 -22.58 -39.98
C LYS A 292 -27.18 -23.09 -41.23
N ALA A 293 -25.85 -23.19 -41.16
CA ALA A 293 -25.04 -23.72 -42.26
C ALA A 293 -25.38 -25.19 -42.55
N ASP A 294 -25.51 -26.03 -41.51
CA ASP A 294 -25.87 -27.44 -41.63
C ASP A 294 -27.28 -27.60 -42.23
N PHE A 295 -28.25 -26.77 -41.83
CA PHE A 295 -29.59 -26.74 -42.41
C PHE A 295 -29.55 -26.45 -43.92
N VAL A 296 -28.82 -25.40 -44.35
CA VAL A 296 -28.70 -25.05 -45.77
C VAL A 296 -28.04 -26.17 -46.57
N SER A 297 -27.00 -26.80 -46.00
CA SER A 297 -26.32 -27.95 -46.63
C SER A 297 -27.28 -29.12 -46.83
N ASN A 298 -28.01 -29.51 -45.79
CA ASN A 298 -28.96 -30.62 -45.83
C ASN A 298 -30.10 -30.36 -46.82
N VAL A 299 -30.67 -29.16 -46.82
CA VAL A 299 -31.70 -28.76 -47.79
C VAL A 299 -31.18 -28.85 -49.22
N SER A 300 -29.95 -28.40 -49.47
CA SER A 300 -29.33 -28.46 -50.79
C SER A 300 -29.15 -29.91 -51.28
N HIS A 301 -28.76 -30.81 -50.37
CA HIS A 301 -28.64 -32.24 -50.67
C HIS A 301 -29.99 -32.89 -50.98
N GLU A 302 -31.01 -32.63 -50.16
CA GLU A 302 -32.34 -33.20 -50.35
C GLU A 302 -33.05 -32.67 -51.60
N ILE A 303 -32.72 -31.47 -52.09
CA ILE A 303 -33.22 -30.93 -53.38
C ILE A 303 -32.49 -31.55 -54.57
N ARG A 304 -31.17 -31.81 -54.46
CA ARG A 304 -30.36 -32.26 -55.59
C ARG A 304 -30.77 -33.64 -56.11
N THR A 305 -31.09 -34.57 -55.22
CA THR A 305 -31.46 -35.95 -55.57
C THR A 305 -32.73 -36.05 -56.44
N PRO A 306 -33.90 -35.51 -56.03
CA PRO A 306 -35.11 -35.56 -56.86
C PRO A 306 -34.92 -34.81 -58.18
N LEU A 307 -34.21 -33.67 -58.17
CA LEU A 307 -33.93 -32.90 -59.38
C LEU A 307 -33.08 -33.69 -60.38
N ALA A 308 -32.06 -34.43 -59.91
CA ALA A 308 -31.25 -35.28 -60.76
C ALA A 308 -32.08 -36.41 -61.38
N LEU A 309 -32.98 -37.04 -60.63
CA LEU A 309 -33.88 -38.08 -61.14
C LEU A 309 -34.85 -37.53 -62.20
N ILE A 310 -35.48 -36.37 -61.93
CA ILE A 310 -36.36 -35.69 -62.89
C ILE A 310 -35.61 -35.44 -64.21
N ASN A 311 -34.41 -34.86 -64.13
CA ASN A 311 -33.61 -34.58 -65.32
C ASN A 311 -33.22 -35.86 -66.07
N MET A 312 -32.77 -36.90 -65.35
CA MET A 312 -32.36 -38.18 -65.94
C MET A 312 -33.50 -38.84 -66.72
N PHE A 313 -34.69 -38.96 -66.12
CA PHE A 313 -35.85 -39.59 -66.77
C PHE A 313 -36.40 -38.73 -67.91
N ALA A 314 -36.46 -37.41 -67.74
CA ALA A 314 -36.90 -36.49 -68.78
C ALA A 314 -35.97 -36.50 -70.01
N GLU A 315 -34.65 -36.49 -69.79
CA GLU A 315 -33.65 -36.59 -70.86
C GLU A 315 -33.74 -37.93 -71.58
N THR A 316 -33.92 -39.03 -70.82
CA THR A 316 -34.05 -40.38 -71.40
C THR A 316 -35.29 -40.50 -72.29
N LEU A 317 -36.40 -39.89 -71.89
CA LEU A 317 -37.62 -39.79 -72.71
C LEU A 317 -37.40 -38.92 -73.96
N LEU A 318 -36.78 -37.74 -73.80
CA LEU A 318 -36.51 -36.79 -74.88
C LEU A 318 -35.61 -37.38 -75.97
N LEU A 319 -34.60 -38.16 -75.58
CA LEU A 319 -33.67 -38.82 -76.51
C LEU A 319 -34.27 -40.03 -77.23
N GLY A 320 -35.55 -40.36 -77.00
CA GLY A 320 -36.23 -41.50 -77.63
C GLY A 320 -35.63 -42.85 -77.24
N ARG A 321 -34.90 -42.93 -76.11
CA ARG A 321 -34.22 -44.15 -75.65
C ARG A 321 -35.20 -45.22 -75.12
N VAL A 322 -36.43 -44.83 -74.80
CA VAL A 322 -37.50 -45.73 -74.36
C VAL A 322 -38.50 -45.92 -75.51
N LYS A 323 -38.57 -47.14 -76.04
CA LYS A 323 -39.46 -47.49 -77.17
C LYS A 323 -40.80 -48.08 -76.73
N ASP A 324 -40.86 -48.61 -75.52
CA ASP A 324 -42.05 -49.22 -74.94
C ASP A 324 -42.91 -48.16 -74.24
N GLU A 325 -44.18 -48.05 -74.65
CA GLU A 325 -45.14 -47.11 -74.07
C GLU A 325 -45.41 -47.38 -72.58
N SER A 326 -45.39 -48.65 -72.15
CA SER A 326 -45.56 -48.98 -70.73
C SER A 326 -44.42 -48.40 -69.88
N LYS A 327 -43.18 -48.44 -70.37
CA LYS A 327 -42.01 -47.86 -69.69
C LYS A 327 -41.98 -46.34 -69.75
N LYS A 328 -42.49 -45.74 -70.82
CA LYS A 328 -42.65 -44.28 -70.88
C LYS A 328 -43.60 -43.80 -69.79
N MET A 329 -44.72 -44.51 -69.60
CA MET A 329 -45.68 -44.20 -68.55
C MET A 329 -45.04 -44.30 -67.15
N GLU A 330 -44.28 -45.36 -66.87
CA GLU A 330 -43.52 -45.49 -65.61
C GLU A 330 -42.57 -44.30 -65.37
N TYR A 331 -41.88 -43.82 -66.41
CA TYR A 331 -40.97 -42.69 -66.29
C TYR A 331 -41.71 -41.36 -66.06
N TYR A 332 -42.86 -41.16 -66.72
CA TYR A 332 -43.73 -40.02 -66.43
C TYR A 332 -44.22 -40.05 -64.98
N GLU A 333 -44.61 -41.21 -64.46
CA GLU A 333 -45.00 -41.38 -63.06
C GLU A 333 -43.86 -41.06 -62.09
N ILE A 334 -42.64 -41.51 -62.37
CA ILE A 334 -41.47 -41.19 -61.53
C ILE A 334 -41.18 -39.68 -61.53
N ILE A 335 -41.22 -39.03 -62.70
CA ILE A 335 -41.03 -37.58 -62.80
C ILE A 335 -42.11 -36.85 -61.98
N THR A 336 -43.39 -37.19 -62.15
CA THR A 336 -44.49 -36.57 -61.42
C THR A 336 -44.35 -36.80 -59.91
N LYS A 337 -43.94 -38.00 -59.48
CA LYS A 337 -43.69 -38.32 -58.07
C LYS A 337 -42.57 -37.46 -57.47
N GLU A 338 -41.44 -37.34 -58.16
CA GLU A 338 -40.31 -36.53 -57.66
C GLU A 338 -40.61 -35.02 -57.70
N VAL A 339 -41.39 -34.52 -58.66
CA VAL A 339 -41.90 -33.13 -58.67
C VAL A 339 -42.80 -32.88 -57.46
N ASN A 340 -43.73 -33.80 -57.16
CA ASN A 340 -44.58 -33.69 -55.97
C ASN A 340 -43.77 -33.72 -54.68
N ARG A 341 -42.75 -34.59 -54.60
CA ARG A 341 -41.83 -34.65 -53.47
C ARG A 341 -41.05 -33.34 -53.28
N LEU A 342 -40.53 -32.75 -54.35
CA LEU A 342 -39.80 -31.50 -54.32
C LEU A 342 -40.71 -30.33 -53.88
N THR A 343 -41.92 -30.26 -54.42
CA THR A 343 -42.95 -29.28 -54.02
C THR A 343 -43.28 -29.38 -52.53
N ASN A 344 -43.48 -30.59 -52.01
CA ASN A 344 -43.73 -30.81 -50.59
C ASN A 344 -42.55 -30.37 -49.72
N MET A 345 -41.32 -30.65 -50.15
CA MET A 345 -40.12 -30.20 -49.44
C MET A 345 -40.00 -28.67 -49.41
N LEU A 346 -40.24 -28.00 -50.54
CA LEU A 346 -40.26 -26.54 -50.62
C LEU A 346 -41.33 -25.94 -49.70
N ASN A 347 -42.53 -26.51 -49.69
CA ASN A 347 -43.62 -26.09 -48.80
C ASN A 347 -43.25 -26.24 -47.32
N ARG A 348 -42.52 -27.29 -46.94
CA ARG A 348 -42.01 -27.48 -45.57
C ARG A 348 -40.98 -26.41 -45.20
N ILE A 349 -40.07 -26.05 -46.11
CA ILE A 349 -39.09 -24.97 -45.90
C ILE A 349 -39.79 -23.61 -45.74
N LEU A 350 -40.72 -23.27 -46.64
CA LEU A 350 -41.48 -22.03 -46.58
C LEU A 350 -42.30 -21.93 -45.28
N SER A 351 -42.91 -23.04 -44.85
CA SER A 351 -43.65 -23.12 -43.58
C SER A 351 -42.71 -22.91 -42.39
N PHE A 352 -41.51 -23.50 -42.41
CA PHE A 352 -40.49 -23.31 -41.38
C PHE A 352 -40.01 -21.85 -41.32
N SER A 353 -39.71 -21.22 -42.46
CA SER A 353 -39.28 -19.81 -42.50
C SER A 353 -40.36 -18.85 -41.98
N LYS A 354 -41.64 -19.12 -42.25
CA LYS A 354 -42.76 -18.35 -41.68
C LYS A 354 -42.83 -18.45 -40.15
N ILE A 355 -42.51 -19.62 -39.60
CA ILE A 355 -42.44 -19.85 -38.15
C ILE A 355 -41.24 -19.13 -37.54
N GLU A 356 -40.03 -19.25 -38.12
CA GLU A 356 -38.82 -18.59 -37.62
C GLU A 356 -38.98 -17.06 -37.59
N ALA A 357 -39.58 -16.48 -38.63
CA ALA A 357 -39.83 -15.05 -38.73
C ALA A 357 -40.93 -14.53 -37.79
N HIS A 358 -41.54 -15.38 -36.95
CA HIS A 358 -42.72 -15.07 -36.12
C HIS A 358 -43.90 -14.51 -36.94
N LYS A 359 -43.93 -14.80 -38.25
CA LYS A 359 -44.96 -14.32 -39.20
C LYS A 359 -46.12 -15.31 -39.35
N ARG A 360 -46.16 -16.37 -38.56
CA ARG A 360 -47.27 -17.31 -38.54
C ARG A 360 -48.34 -16.76 -37.60
N GLU A 361 -49.36 -16.14 -38.19
CA GLU A 361 -50.55 -15.72 -37.46
C GLU A 361 -51.37 -16.97 -37.08
N TYR A 362 -51.65 -17.11 -35.78
CA TYR A 362 -52.52 -18.15 -35.25
C TYR A 362 -53.87 -17.54 -34.92
N HIS A 363 -54.92 -17.92 -35.66
CA HIS A 363 -56.29 -17.61 -35.30
C HIS A 363 -56.79 -18.66 -34.31
N LYS A 364 -56.72 -18.33 -33.02
CA LYS A 364 -57.23 -19.21 -31.96
C LYS A 364 -58.74 -19.04 -31.86
N THR A 365 -59.47 -20.13 -32.02
CA THR A 365 -60.93 -20.19 -31.88
C THR A 365 -61.29 -21.31 -30.90
N ALA A 366 -62.41 -21.15 -30.17
CA ALA A 366 -62.99 -22.26 -29.43
C ALA A 366 -63.46 -23.32 -30.43
N LEU A 367 -63.05 -24.56 -30.22
CA LEU A 367 -63.38 -25.70 -31.08
C LEU A 367 -63.50 -26.95 -30.21
N ASP A 368 -64.31 -27.91 -30.65
CA ASP A 368 -64.37 -29.23 -30.04
C ASP A 368 -63.21 -30.10 -30.58
N LEU A 369 -62.29 -30.46 -29.69
CA LEU A 369 -61.16 -31.32 -30.03
C LEU A 369 -61.62 -32.72 -30.42
N SER A 370 -62.76 -33.20 -29.88
CA SER A 370 -63.33 -34.49 -30.20
C SER A 370 -63.74 -34.56 -31.67
N GLU A 371 -64.43 -33.53 -32.17
CA GLU A 371 -64.83 -33.43 -33.58
C GLU A 371 -63.62 -33.41 -34.51
N VAL A 372 -62.57 -32.63 -34.18
CA VAL A 372 -61.35 -32.57 -35.01
C VAL A 372 -60.64 -33.92 -35.05
N VAL A 373 -60.55 -34.62 -33.92
CA VAL A 373 -59.89 -35.93 -33.86
C VAL A 373 -60.72 -36.98 -34.59
N GLU A 374 -62.04 -36.96 -34.48
CA GLU A 374 -62.93 -37.83 -35.26
C GLU A 374 -62.79 -37.60 -36.77
N ASP A 375 -62.78 -36.34 -37.21
CA ASP A 375 -62.63 -35.98 -38.63
C ASP A 375 -61.29 -36.49 -39.19
N VAL A 376 -60.19 -36.28 -38.45
CA VAL A 376 -58.87 -36.80 -38.82
C VAL A 376 -58.88 -38.33 -38.86
N MET A 377 -59.42 -38.99 -37.84
CA MET A 377 -59.47 -40.45 -37.79
C MET A 377 -60.31 -41.04 -38.93
N SER A 378 -61.44 -40.41 -39.27
CA SER A 378 -62.29 -40.82 -40.39
C SER A 378 -61.60 -40.63 -41.73
N THR A 379 -60.81 -39.57 -41.89
CA THR A 379 -60.04 -39.27 -43.10
C THR A 379 -58.93 -40.31 -43.33
N TYR A 380 -58.30 -40.78 -42.26
CA TYR A 380 -57.16 -41.69 -42.35
C TYR A 380 -57.50 -43.17 -42.15
N SER A 381 -58.68 -43.52 -41.63
CA SER A 381 -59.11 -44.90 -41.35
C SER A 381 -58.97 -45.82 -42.56
N TYR A 382 -59.47 -45.38 -43.72
CA TYR A 382 -59.36 -46.12 -44.98
C TYR A 382 -57.91 -46.41 -45.37
N HIS A 383 -57.02 -45.43 -45.18
CA HIS A 383 -55.61 -45.59 -45.47
C HIS A 383 -54.92 -46.52 -44.48
N LEU A 384 -55.27 -46.44 -43.19
CA LEU A 384 -54.74 -47.32 -42.14
C LEU A 384 -55.14 -48.77 -42.40
N ASP A 385 -56.42 -49.02 -42.71
CA ASP A 385 -56.94 -50.36 -43.03
C ASP A 385 -56.31 -50.93 -44.30
N SER A 386 -56.18 -50.11 -45.35
CA SER A 386 -55.55 -50.52 -46.62
C SER A 386 -54.06 -50.90 -46.48
N ASN A 387 -53.39 -50.39 -45.44
CA ASN A 387 -52.00 -50.72 -45.12
C ASN A 387 -51.88 -51.77 -43.99
N GLY A 388 -53.00 -52.35 -43.54
CA GLY A 388 -53.04 -53.42 -42.54
C GLY A 388 -52.82 -52.96 -41.10
N PHE A 389 -53.07 -51.68 -40.79
CA PHE A 389 -52.98 -51.16 -39.43
C PHE A 389 -54.32 -51.27 -38.69
N GLU A 390 -54.31 -51.85 -37.49
CA GLU A 390 -55.44 -51.77 -36.57
C GLU A 390 -55.45 -50.40 -35.87
N HIS A 391 -56.63 -49.75 -35.82
CA HIS A 391 -56.79 -48.45 -35.20
C HIS A 391 -58.04 -48.39 -34.33
N SER A 392 -57.97 -47.64 -33.22
CA SER A 392 -59.12 -47.40 -32.34
C SER A 392 -59.05 -45.98 -31.77
N LEU A 393 -60.21 -45.33 -31.67
CA LEU A 393 -60.33 -43.98 -31.11
C LEU A 393 -61.07 -44.05 -29.76
N LYS A 394 -60.47 -43.48 -28.71
CA LYS A 394 -61.11 -43.29 -27.40
C LYS A 394 -61.06 -41.82 -27.04
N LEU A 395 -62.23 -41.19 -27.05
CA LEU A 395 -62.40 -39.82 -26.63
C LEU A 395 -62.94 -39.79 -25.20
N SER A 396 -62.51 -38.79 -24.43
CA SER A 396 -63.14 -38.49 -23.15
C SER A 396 -64.55 -37.96 -23.43
N PRO A 397 -65.57 -38.32 -22.62
CA PRO A 397 -66.91 -37.77 -22.77
C PRO A 397 -66.95 -36.25 -22.59
#